data_AF-A0A848UXL0-F1
#
_entry.id   AF-A0A848UXL0-F1
#
_cell.length_a   1.000
_cell.length_b   1.000
_cell.length_c   1.000
_cell.angle_alpha   90.00
_cell.angle_beta   90.00
_cell.angle_gamma   90.00
#
_symmetry.space_group_name_H-M   'P 1'
#
loop_
_entity.id
_entity.type
_entity.pdbx_description
1 polymer ?
#
loop_
_entity_poly.entity_id
_entity_poly.type
_entity_poly.pdbx_seq_one_letter_code
_entity_poly.pdbx_strand_id
1 'polypeptide(L)'
;MSGEIEKIDSIKNMAVFQDFSWAPAVRNEDNSVARFEKINILYGRNYSGKTTLSRILRAMETGNISDKYENPSFVVTFVDGAKETQSILAAHGKIIRVFNEDFV
;
A
#
# COMPACT_ATOMS: atom_id res chain seq x y z
N MET A 1 -7.41 -2.30 19.16
CA MET A 1 -6.44 -2.55 18.06
C MET A 1 -7.11 -2.07 16.78
N SER A 2 -6.83 -0.86 16.31
CA SER A 2 -7.57 -0.23 15.20
C SER A 2 -6.66 0.49 14.19
N GLY A 3 -5.35 0.22 14.20
CA GLY A 3 -4.37 0.90 13.34
C GLY A 3 -3.75 0.03 12.26
N GLU A 4 -4.17 -1.24 12.14
CA GLU A 4 -3.62 -2.19 11.19
C GLU A 4 -4.21 -1.98 9.79
N ILE A 5 -3.39 -2.14 8.77
CA ILE A 5 -3.81 -2.06 7.37
C ILE A 5 -4.45 -3.39 6.98
N GLU A 6 -5.65 -3.36 6.43
CA GLU A 6 -6.35 -4.55 5.94
C GLU A 6 -5.86 -4.95 4.54
N LYS A 7 -5.69 -3.98 3.63
CA LYS A 7 -5.27 -4.18 2.24
C LYS A 7 -4.98 -2.85 1.53
N ILE A 8 -4.35 -2.94 0.35
CA ILE A 8 -4.25 -1.84 -0.62
C ILE A 8 -5.28 -2.10 -1.71
N ASP A 9 -6.44 -1.44 -1.70
CA ASP A 9 -7.52 -1.72 -2.64
C ASP A 9 -7.15 -1.52 -4.11
N SER A 10 -6.43 -0.44 -4.41
CA SER A 10 -6.03 -0.09 -5.78
C SER A 10 -4.76 0.73 -5.83
N ILE A 11 -4.01 0.60 -6.95
CA ILE A 11 -2.83 1.40 -7.25
C ILE A 11 -2.85 1.77 -8.73
N LYS A 12 -2.72 3.06 -9.04
CA LYS A 12 -2.69 3.60 -10.40
C LYS A 12 -1.52 4.55 -10.61
N ASN A 13 -0.92 4.49 -11.80
CA ASN A 13 0.18 5.36 -12.23
C ASN A 13 1.37 5.41 -11.25
N MET A 14 1.72 4.28 -10.63
CA MET A 14 2.87 4.19 -9.72
C MET A 14 3.84 3.10 -10.16
N ALA A 15 4.96 3.52 -10.75
CA ALA A 15 6.00 2.65 -11.27
C ALA A 15 5.41 1.55 -12.18
N VAL A 16 5.47 0.28 -11.77
CA VAL A 16 4.96 -0.85 -12.56
C VAL A 16 3.45 -1.05 -12.46
N PHE A 17 2.77 -0.38 -11.52
CA PHE A 17 1.32 -0.46 -11.36
C PHE A 17 0.63 0.63 -12.19
N GLN A 18 -0.06 0.21 -13.25
CA GLN A 18 -0.86 1.11 -14.10
C GLN A 18 -2.31 1.19 -13.61
N ASP A 19 -2.96 0.05 -13.38
CA ASP A 19 -4.34 -0.02 -12.88
C ASP A 19 -4.55 -1.31 -12.06
N PHE A 20 -3.81 -1.43 -10.96
CA PHE A 20 -3.92 -2.59 -10.07
C PHE A 20 -5.19 -2.51 -9.23
N SER A 21 -5.91 -3.63 -9.15
CA SER A 21 -7.08 -3.83 -8.29
C SER A 21 -6.87 -5.09 -7.45
N TRP A 22 -6.91 -4.94 -6.13
CA TRP A 22 -6.56 -6.01 -5.19
C TRP A 22 -7.58 -7.13 -5.14
N ALA A 23 -8.87 -6.78 -5.07
CA ALA A 23 -9.95 -7.75 -4.94
C ALA A 23 -9.88 -8.87 -6.01
N PRO A 24 -9.72 -8.59 -7.32
CA PRO A 24 -9.55 -9.65 -8.32
C PRO A 24 -8.16 -10.31 -8.31
N ALA A 25 -7.10 -9.61 -7.89
CA ALA A 25 -5.72 -10.05 -8.06
C ALA A 25 -5.15 -10.88 -6.89
N VAL A 26 -5.59 -10.60 -5.66
CA VAL A 26 -5.01 -11.20 -4.44
C VAL A 26 -6.06 -12.04 -3.75
N ARG A 27 -5.97 -13.35 -3.95
CA ARG A 27 -6.96 -14.35 -3.53
C ARG A 27 -6.34 -15.40 -2.64
N ASN A 28 -7.11 -15.86 -1.67
CA ASN A 28 -6.82 -17.08 -0.93
C ASN A 28 -7.15 -18.31 -1.79
N GLU A 29 -6.76 -19.50 -1.33
CA GLU A 29 -7.03 -20.78 -2.02
C GLU A 29 -8.53 -21.04 -2.22
N ASP A 30 -9.37 -20.54 -1.31
CA ASP A 30 -10.83 -20.62 -1.38
C ASP A 30 -11.48 -19.54 -2.27
N ASN A 31 -10.67 -18.77 -3.01
CA ASN A 31 -11.07 -17.65 -3.86
C ASN A 31 -11.67 -16.45 -3.10
N SER A 32 -11.60 -16.42 -1.77
CA SER A 32 -11.88 -15.21 -0.99
C SER A 32 -10.80 -14.15 -1.24
N VAL A 33 -11.13 -12.87 -1.04
CA VAL A 33 -10.14 -11.78 -1.16
C VAL A 33 -9.17 -11.90 0.00
N ALA A 34 -7.90 -12.11 -0.31
CA ALA A 34 -6.84 -12.17 0.69
C ALA A 34 -6.65 -10.80 1.34
N ARG A 35 -6.30 -10.79 2.62
CA ARG A 35 -6.05 -9.58 3.41
C ARG A 35 -4.66 -9.67 4.03
N PHE A 36 -4.14 -8.55 4.49
CA PHE A 36 -2.96 -8.58 5.33
C PHE A 36 -3.29 -9.26 6.66
N GLU A 37 -2.38 -10.12 7.07
CA GLU A 37 -2.35 -10.71 8.41
C GLU A 37 -1.47 -9.86 9.33
N LYS A 38 -1.31 -10.27 10.59
CA LYS A 38 -0.39 -9.59 11.53
C LYS A 38 1.06 -9.54 11.02
N ILE A 39 1.48 -10.57 10.28
CA ILE A 39 2.80 -10.68 9.66
C ILE A 39 2.60 -11.13 8.22
N ASN A 40 3.22 -10.41 7.28
CA ASN A 40 3.09 -10.67 5.85
C ASN A 40 4.48 -10.76 5.21
N ILE A 41 4.66 -11.70 4.29
CA ILE A 41 5.85 -11.81 3.46
C ILE A 41 5.45 -11.55 2.01
N LEU A 42 5.88 -10.41 1.47
CA LEU A 42 5.64 -10.03 0.07
C LEU A 42 6.91 -10.30 -0.74
N TYR A 43 6.86 -11.32 -1.61
CA TYR A 43 8.01 -11.72 -2.42
C TYR A 43 7.62 -11.84 -3.90
N GLY A 44 8.62 -11.83 -4.78
CA GLY A 44 8.43 -11.86 -6.22
C GLY A 44 9.71 -11.51 -6.98
N ARG A 45 9.70 -11.67 -8.30
CA ARG A 45 10.85 -11.37 -9.17
C ARG A 45 11.28 -9.90 -9.09
N ASN A 46 12.48 -9.58 -9.55
CA ASN A 46 12.87 -8.18 -9.73
C ASN A 46 11.85 -7.46 -10.61
N TYR A 47 11.63 -6.18 -10.33
CA TYR A 47 10.64 -5.34 -11.01
C TYR A 47 9.17 -5.74 -10.81
N SER A 48 8.85 -6.67 -9.89
CA SER A 48 7.46 -7.07 -9.60
C SER A 48 6.66 -6.07 -8.75
N GLY A 49 7.19 -4.88 -8.48
CA GLY A 49 6.47 -3.83 -7.73
C GLY A 49 6.61 -3.86 -6.20
N LYS A 50 7.43 -4.74 -5.62
CA LYS A 50 7.66 -4.81 -4.15
C LYS A 50 8.06 -3.45 -3.55
N THR A 51 9.04 -2.78 -4.14
CA THR A 51 9.48 -1.43 -3.72
C THR A 51 8.40 -0.37 -3.90
N THR A 52 7.47 -0.54 -4.85
CA THR A 52 6.34 0.38 -5.00
C THR A 52 5.38 0.25 -3.83
N LEU A 53 5.13 -0.96 -3.34
CA LEU A 53 4.29 -1.19 -2.16
C LEU A 53 4.91 -0.54 -0.91
N SER A 54 6.23 -0.67 -0.71
CA SER A 54 6.90 -0.01 0.42
C SER A 54 6.85 1.53 0.31
N ARG A 55 6.91 2.09 -0.91
CA ARG A 55 6.76 3.53 -1.15
C ARG A 55 5.37 4.06 -0.81
N ILE A 56 4.31 3.28 -1.03
CA ILE A 56 2.94 3.66 -0.61
C ILE A 56 2.89 3.77 0.91
N LEU A 57 3.36 2.76 1.64
CA LEU A 57 3.39 2.80 3.11
C LEU A 57 4.27 3.93 3.63
N ARG A 58 5.41 4.20 2.97
CA ARG A 58 6.31 5.31 3.32
C ARG A 58 5.63 6.66 3.10
N ALA A 59 4.87 6.81 2.03
CA ALA A 59 4.15 8.04 1.76
C ALA A 59 3.13 8.36 2.87
N MET A 60 2.46 7.34 3.40
CA MET A 60 1.57 7.49 4.55
C MET A 60 2.37 7.80 5.84
N GLU A 61 3.57 7.24 6.02
CA GLU A 61 4.43 7.60 7.15
C GLU A 61 4.92 9.06 7.09
N THR A 62 5.38 9.53 5.93
CA THR A 62 6.04 10.85 5.79
C THR A 62 5.10 11.96 5.32
N GLY A 63 3.87 11.63 4.95
CA GLY A 63 2.91 12.58 4.40
C GLY A 63 3.20 13.04 2.97
N ASN A 64 4.13 12.41 2.25
CA ASN A 64 4.64 12.89 0.96
C ASN A 64 4.81 11.74 -0.05
N ILE A 65 4.46 11.98 -1.30
CA ILE A 65 4.75 11.10 -2.45
C ILE A 65 5.80 11.77 -3.32
N SER A 66 6.70 10.98 -3.92
CA SER A 66 7.71 11.49 -4.83
C SER A 66 7.10 12.12 -6.10
N ASP A 67 7.52 13.33 -6.44
CA ASP A 67 7.09 14.10 -7.63
C ASP A 67 7.43 13.43 -8.97
N LYS A 68 8.25 12.38 -8.96
CA LYS A 68 8.54 11.56 -10.16
C LYS A 68 7.34 10.77 -10.68
N TYR A 69 6.27 10.63 -9.90
CA TYR A 69 5.05 9.95 -10.33
C TYR A 69 4.08 10.96 -10.93
N GLU A 70 3.64 10.71 -12.16
CA GLU A 70 2.61 11.52 -12.82
C GLU A 70 1.23 11.01 -12.43
N ASN A 71 0.45 11.84 -11.74
CA ASN A 71 -0.92 11.52 -11.30
C ASN A 71 -1.05 10.18 -10.52
N PRO A 72 -0.23 9.93 -9.48
CA PRO A 72 -0.32 8.70 -8.70
C PRO A 72 -1.65 8.66 -7.95
N SER A 73 -2.24 7.47 -7.85
CA SER A 73 -3.44 7.25 -7.04
C SER A 73 -3.40 5.89 -6.38
N PHE A 74 -3.79 5.84 -5.12
CA PHE A 74 -3.94 4.58 -4.41
C PHE A 74 -5.03 4.69 -3.35
N VAL A 75 -5.53 3.54 -2.91
CA VAL A 75 -6.48 3.45 -1.80
C VAL A 75 -5.98 2.36 -0.86
N VAL A 76 -5.82 2.70 0.41
CA VAL A 76 -5.46 1.77 1.49
C VAL A 76 -6.61 1.72 2.48
N THR A 77 -7.09 0.52 2.81
CA THR A 77 -8.13 0.32 3.82
C THR A 77 -7.51 -0.21 5.11
N PHE A 78 -7.85 0.39 6.24
CA PHE A 78 -7.53 -0.07 7.58
C PHE A 78 -8.59 -1.03 8.10
N VAL A 79 -8.24 -1.83 9.11
CA VAL A 79 -9.14 -2.80 9.74
C VAL A 79 -10.39 -2.14 10.36
N ASP A 80 -10.30 -0.87 10.76
CA ASP A 80 -11.46 -0.10 11.25
C ASP A 80 -12.35 0.47 10.13
N GLY A 81 -12.04 0.14 8.87
CA GLY A 81 -12.77 0.59 7.69
C GLY A 81 -12.37 1.99 7.19
N ALA A 82 -11.46 2.69 7.88
CA ALA A 82 -10.92 3.94 7.39
C ALA A 82 -10.16 3.73 6.08
N LYS A 83 -10.28 4.69 5.16
CA LYS A 83 -9.64 4.65 3.85
C LYS A 83 -8.73 5.84 3.67
N GLU A 84 -7.51 5.55 3.24
CA GLU A 84 -6.52 6.56 2.95
C GLU A 84 -6.14 6.57 1.48
N THR A 85 -5.88 7.77 0.99
CA THR A 85 -5.54 8.03 -0.40
C THR A 85 -4.33 8.95 -0.47
N GLN A 86 -3.80 9.14 -1.68
CA GLN A 86 -2.72 10.07 -1.95
C GLN A 86 -2.99 11.52 -1.52
N SER A 87 -4.25 11.92 -1.33
CA SER A 87 -4.62 13.27 -0.90
C SER A 87 -4.67 13.45 0.62
N ILE A 88 -4.64 12.36 1.40
CA ILE A 88 -4.87 12.36 2.86
C ILE A 88 -3.72 11.65 3.59
N LEU A 89 -2.48 11.82 3.12
CA LEU A 89 -1.35 11.01 3.59
C LEU A 89 -0.98 11.17 5.06
N ALA A 90 -1.34 12.29 5.71
CA ALA A 90 -0.96 12.58 7.09
C ALA A 90 -2.13 12.66 8.08
N ALA A 91 -3.39 12.62 7.59
CA ALA A 91 -4.56 12.83 8.46
C ALA A 91 -5.21 11.53 8.96
N HIS A 92 -4.59 10.37 8.70
CA HIS A 92 -5.08 9.06 9.10
C HIS A 92 -4.97 8.75 10.60
N GLY A 93 -4.19 9.55 11.34
CA GLY A 93 -4.06 9.42 12.80
C GLY A 93 -3.44 8.10 13.29
N LYS A 94 -2.77 7.35 12.40
CA LYS A 94 -2.09 6.08 12.74
C LYS A 94 -0.57 6.30 12.74
N ILE A 95 0.16 5.45 13.46
CA ILE A 95 1.62 5.45 13.43
C ILE A 95 2.06 4.39 12.43
N ILE A 96 2.70 4.82 11.35
CA ILE A 96 3.32 3.94 10.35
C ILE A 96 4.83 4.14 10.44
N ARG A 97 5.58 3.03 10.31
CA ARG A 97 7.04 3.02 10.29
C ARG A 97 7.51 2.12 9.15
N VAL A 98 8.32 2.67 8.25
CA VAL A 98 8.92 1.91 7.16
C VAL A 98 10.44 1.89 7.33
N PHE A 99 10.97 0.69 7.44
CA PHE A 99 12.41 0.43 7.45
C PHE A 99 12.82 -0.06 6.05
N ASN A 100 13.48 0.80 5.28
CA ASN A 100 13.97 0.49 3.93
C ASN A 100 15.39 1.08 3.76
N GLU A 101 16.28 0.37 3.07
CA GLU A 101 17.68 0.77 2.86
C GLU A 101 17.83 2.09 2.09
N ASP A 102 16.82 2.47 1.29
CA ASP A 102 16.81 3.74 0.54
C ASP A 102 16.95 5.00 1.44
N PHE A 103 16.98 4.88 2.77
CA PHE A 103 16.91 6.00 3.71
C PHE A 103 17.76 5.85 5.00
N VAL A 104 18.83 5.04 5.01
CA VAL A 104 19.86 5.07 6.09
C VAL A 104 20.94 6.10 5.76
#